data_AF-R7V7C1-F1
#
_entry.id   AF-R7V7C1-F1
#
_cell.length_a   1.000
_cell.length_b   1.000
_cell.length_c   1.000
_cell.angle_alpha   90.00
_cell.angle_beta   90.00
_cell.angle_gamma   90.00
#
_symmetry.space_group_name_H-M   'P 1'
#
loop_
_entity.id
_entity.type
_entity.pdbx_description
1 polymer ?
#
loop_
_entity_poly.entity_id
_entity_poly.type
_entity_poly.pdbx_seq_one_letter_code
_entity_poly.pdbx_strand_id
1 'polypeptide(L)'
;MAEGGAVLTVTPPVIEWDGQDVPQSFKRFKRYTEIILKTPSFADKGAKDRANYILLWLGPKGVEIFDNMTLTAAQREDPTAILNAFTDYLEPKANFRLARLQLRDMLQETHEPIDSYLTKLKTQANKCNFGTEDAKNDALIDQMIKGTAHHA
;
A
#
# COMPACT_ATOMS: atom_id res chain seq x y z
N MET A 1 -4.19 -45.59 8.59
CA MET A 1 -3.79 -44.79 7.42
C MET A 1 -4.05 -43.34 7.79
N ALA A 2 -3.00 -42.60 8.13
CA ALA A 2 -3.13 -41.19 8.53
C ALA A 2 -2.96 -40.33 7.28
N GLU A 3 -3.99 -39.56 6.95
CA GLU A 3 -3.97 -38.64 5.83
C GLU A 3 -2.95 -37.53 6.12
N GLY A 4 -1.92 -37.45 5.26
CA GLY A 4 -0.92 -36.41 5.29
C GLY A 4 -1.53 -35.09 4.82
N GLY A 5 -2.14 -34.36 5.75
CA GLY A 5 -2.43 -32.94 5.55
C GLY A 5 -1.11 -32.22 5.29
N ALA A 6 -0.97 -31.60 4.12
CA ALA A 6 0.17 -30.76 3.79
C ALA A 6 0.23 -29.60 4.79
N VAL A 7 0.99 -29.77 5.86
CA VAL A 7 1.29 -28.70 6.80
C VAL A 7 2.03 -27.64 6.00
N LEU A 8 1.41 -26.47 5.84
CA LEU A 8 2.11 -25.28 5.38
C LEU A 8 3.25 -25.05 6.38
N THR A 9 4.48 -25.43 6.02
CA THR A 9 5.69 -25.24 6.84
C THR A 9 6.05 -23.76 7.01
N VAL A 10 5.29 -22.89 6.34
CA VAL A 10 5.46 -21.44 6.33
C VAL A 10 4.17 -20.82 6.84
N THR A 11 4.28 -19.99 7.88
CA THR A 11 3.15 -19.25 8.43
C THR A 11 2.52 -18.39 7.33
N PRO A 12 1.21 -18.54 7.06
CA PRO A 12 0.52 -17.70 6.08
C PRO A 12 0.64 -16.21 6.41
N PRO A 13 0.81 -15.34 5.40
CA PRO A 13 0.71 -13.91 5.60
C PRO A 13 -0.74 -13.56 5.96
N VAL A 14 -0.93 -12.60 6.85
CA VAL A 14 -2.25 -12.15 7.33
C VAL A 14 -2.45 -10.68 6.98
N ILE A 15 -3.66 -10.35 6.55
CA ILE A 15 -4.12 -8.98 6.37
C ILE A 15 -5.20 -8.65 7.40
N GLU A 16 -5.03 -7.51 8.07
CA GLU A 16 -5.99 -7.00 9.03
C GLU A 16 -6.98 -6.07 8.32
N TRP A 17 -8.04 -6.67 7.80
CA TRP A 17 -9.06 -5.98 7.00
C TRP A 17 -9.91 -4.96 7.76
N ASP A 18 -9.98 -5.08 9.09
CA ASP A 18 -10.77 -4.22 9.97
C ASP A 18 -9.87 -3.29 10.83
N GLY A 19 -8.58 -3.20 10.47
CA GLY A 19 -7.63 -2.31 11.11
C GLY A 19 -7.76 -0.85 10.67
N GLN A 20 -7.14 0.06 11.43
CA GLN A 20 -7.16 1.51 11.14
C GLN A 20 -6.41 1.89 9.84
N ASP A 21 -5.45 1.07 9.38
CA ASP A 21 -4.64 1.31 8.18
C ASP A 21 -4.51 0.03 7.32
N VAL A 22 -5.63 -0.32 6.67
CA VAL A 22 -5.70 -1.45 5.72
C VAL A 22 -4.66 -1.32 4.60
N PRO A 23 -4.40 -0.14 3.98
CA PRO A 23 -3.37 0.00 2.95
C PRO A 23 -1.97 -0.40 3.45
N GLN A 24 -1.57 0.03 4.65
CA GLN A 24 -0.29 -0.35 5.22
C GLN A 24 -0.25 -1.83 5.63
N SER A 25 -1.37 -2.36 6.13
CA SER A 25 -1.53 -3.79 6.42
C SER A 25 -1.33 -4.63 5.16
N PHE A 26 -1.92 -4.22 4.04
CA PHE A 26 -1.74 -4.87 2.75
C PHE A 26 -0.32 -4.75 2.21
N LYS A 27 0.36 -3.61 2.37
CA LYS A 27 1.79 -3.48 1.98
C LYS A 27 2.68 -4.51 2.70
N ARG A 28 2.43 -4.76 3.99
CA ARG A 28 3.11 -5.82 4.74
C ARG A 28 2.75 -7.19 4.19
N PHE A 29 1.45 -7.48 4.04
CA PHE A 29 0.96 -8.73 3.46
C PHE A 29 1.60 -9.04 2.10
N LYS A 30 1.60 -8.08 1.17
CA LYS A 30 2.20 -8.21 -0.17
C LYS A 30 3.68 -8.59 -0.09
N ARG A 31 4.45 -7.87 0.72
CA ARG A 31 5.89 -8.13 0.89
C ARG A 31 6.16 -9.55 1.41
N TYR A 32 5.43 -9.98 2.44
CA TYR A 32 5.60 -11.34 2.99
C TYR A 32 5.16 -12.40 1.97
N THR A 33 4.06 -12.18 1.26
CA THR A 33 3.58 -13.06 0.20
C THR A 33 4.63 -13.24 -0.90
N GLU A 34 5.22 -12.16 -1.40
CA GLU A 34 6.27 -12.21 -2.42
C GLU A 34 7.51 -12.98 -1.96
N ILE A 35 7.88 -12.90 -0.67
CA ILE A 35 8.97 -13.68 -0.09
C ILE A 35 8.60 -15.16 -0.08
N ILE A 36 7.41 -15.51 0.40
CA ILE A 36 6.94 -16.90 0.49
C ILE A 36 6.86 -17.55 -0.90
N LEU A 37 6.35 -16.83 -1.89
CA LEU A 37 6.23 -17.33 -3.27
C LEU A 37 7.59 -17.57 -3.96
N LYS A 38 8.67 -16.97 -3.45
CA LYS A 38 10.05 -17.21 -3.91
C LYS A 38 10.73 -18.37 -3.20
N THR A 39 10.15 -18.90 -2.11
CA THR A 39 10.72 -20.06 -1.42
C THR A 39 10.55 -21.33 -2.27
N PRO A 40 11.43 -22.34 -2.13
CA PRO A 40 11.33 -23.59 -2.90
C PRO A 40 9.96 -24.27 -2.80
N SER A 41 9.31 -24.17 -1.63
CA SER A 41 7.97 -24.74 -1.37
C SER A 41 6.88 -24.20 -2.30
N PHE A 42 7.07 -23.01 -2.88
CA PHE A 42 6.09 -22.36 -3.76
C PHE A 42 6.65 -21.97 -5.13
N ALA A 43 7.97 -21.85 -5.28
CA ALA A 43 8.62 -21.47 -6.54
C ALA A 43 8.33 -22.47 -7.66
N ASP A 44 8.26 -23.77 -7.32
CA ASP A 44 7.98 -24.86 -8.27
C ASP A 44 6.49 -24.99 -8.63
N LYS A 45 5.61 -24.25 -7.95
CA LYS A 45 4.16 -24.29 -8.21
C LYS A 45 3.79 -23.43 -9.41
N GLY A 46 2.77 -23.87 -10.15
CA GLY A 46 2.21 -23.11 -11.26
C GLY A 46 1.74 -21.71 -10.85
N ALA A 47 1.67 -20.77 -11.80
CA ALA A 47 1.17 -19.41 -11.55
C ALA A 47 -0.25 -19.44 -10.94
N LYS A 48 -1.13 -20.26 -11.50
CA LYS A 48 -2.49 -20.48 -11.01
C LYS A 48 -2.56 -20.98 -9.56
N ASP A 49 -1.73 -21.94 -9.19
CA ASP A 49 -1.70 -22.45 -7.81
C ASP A 49 -1.23 -21.37 -6.84
N ARG A 50 -0.18 -20.63 -7.21
CA ARG A 50 0.31 -19.48 -6.43
C ARG A 50 -0.75 -18.40 -6.27
N ALA A 51 -1.52 -18.12 -7.33
CA ALA A 51 -2.66 -17.20 -7.28
C ALA A 51 -3.74 -17.69 -6.29
N ASN A 52 -4.08 -18.98 -6.31
CA ASN A 52 -5.03 -19.57 -5.35
C ASN A 52 -4.55 -19.46 -3.90
N TYR A 53 -3.25 -19.65 -3.64
CA TYR A 53 -2.70 -19.44 -2.29
C TYR A 53 -2.83 -17.99 -1.83
N ILE A 54 -2.60 -17.02 -2.72
CA ILE A 54 -2.81 -15.59 -2.39
C ILE A 54 -4.27 -15.35 -1.98
N LEU A 55 -5.24 -15.85 -2.76
CA LEU A 55 -6.67 -15.69 -2.46
C LEU A 55 -7.06 -16.37 -1.13
N LEU A 56 -6.49 -17.55 -0.84
CA LEU A 56 -6.68 -18.22 0.43
C LEU A 56 -6.17 -17.38 1.61
N TRP A 57 -5.00 -16.74 1.46
CA TRP A 57 -4.40 -15.91 2.51
C TRP A 57 -5.06 -14.53 2.65
N LEU A 58 -5.63 -14.00 1.58
CA LEU A 58 -6.46 -12.79 1.63
C LEU A 58 -7.76 -13.02 2.40
N GLY A 59 -8.24 -14.26 2.45
CA GLY A 59 -9.44 -14.65 3.18
C GLY A 59 -10.75 -14.14 2.55
N PRO A 60 -11.91 -14.37 3.21
CA PRO A 60 -13.23 -14.14 2.63
C PRO A 60 -13.44 -12.71 2.10
N LYS A 61 -13.12 -11.69 2.92
CA LYS A 61 -13.27 -10.28 2.53
C LYS A 61 -12.41 -9.92 1.32
N GLY A 62 -11.20 -10.47 1.26
CA GLY A 62 -10.32 -10.27 0.12
C GLY A 62 -10.87 -10.92 -1.15
N VAL A 63 -11.42 -12.14 -1.05
CA VAL A 63 -12.07 -12.81 -2.18
C VAL A 63 -13.28 -12.01 -2.67
N GLU A 64 -14.11 -11.47 -1.77
CA GLU A 64 -15.24 -10.60 -2.16
C GLU A 64 -14.77 -9.35 -2.93
N ILE A 65 -13.68 -8.72 -2.50
CA ILE A 65 -13.08 -7.58 -3.21
C ILE A 65 -12.57 -8.03 -4.59
N PHE A 66 -11.86 -9.16 -4.65
CA PHE A 66 -11.29 -9.71 -5.88
C PHE A 66 -12.35 -10.04 -6.93
N ASP A 67 -13.46 -10.65 -6.53
CA ASP A 67 -14.56 -11.02 -7.43
C ASP A 67 -15.20 -9.80 -8.11
N ASN A 68 -15.18 -8.65 -7.42
CA ASN A 68 -15.66 -7.36 -7.94
C ASN A 68 -14.63 -6.63 -8.81
N MET A 69 -13.39 -7.11 -8.93
CA MET A 69 -12.38 -6.50 -9.78
C MET A 69 -12.56 -6.86 -11.25
N THR A 70 -12.34 -5.87 -12.12
CA THR A 70 -12.34 -6.05 -13.58
C THR A 70 -10.95 -6.52 -14.04
N LEU A 71 -10.70 -7.82 -13.95
CA LEU A 71 -9.47 -8.48 -14.38
C LEU A 71 -9.77 -9.47 -15.51
N THR A 72 -8.84 -9.61 -16.46
CA THR A 72 -8.92 -10.65 -17.51
C THR A 72 -8.72 -12.04 -16.90
N ALA A 73 -9.13 -13.09 -17.62
CA ALA A 73 -8.92 -14.47 -17.18
C ALA A 73 -7.44 -14.78 -16.88
N ALA A 74 -6.53 -14.27 -17.71
CA ALA A 74 -5.09 -14.43 -17.50
C ALA A 74 -4.59 -13.70 -16.24
N GLN A 75 -5.08 -12.48 -15.99
CA GLN A 75 -4.72 -11.71 -14.79
C GLN A 75 -5.24 -12.34 -13.50
N ARG A 76 -6.39 -13.01 -13.55
CA ARG A 76 -6.95 -13.73 -12.39
C ARG A 76 -6.16 -14.97 -12.00
N GLU A 77 -5.30 -15.46 -12.88
CA GLU A 77 -4.41 -16.60 -12.61
C GLU A 77 -2.94 -16.18 -12.43
N ASP A 78 -2.64 -14.88 -12.50
CA ASP A 78 -1.28 -14.35 -12.34
C ASP A 78 -1.09 -13.75 -10.93
N PRO A 79 -0.19 -14.30 -10.11
CA PRO A 79 0.08 -13.81 -8.75
C PRO A 79 0.44 -12.32 -8.70
N THR A 80 1.19 -11.83 -9.68
CA THR A 80 1.67 -10.45 -9.70
C THR A 80 0.53 -9.48 -10.03
N ALA A 81 -0.29 -9.83 -11.02
CA ALA A 81 -1.46 -9.06 -11.42
C ALA A 81 -2.46 -8.94 -10.27
N ILE A 82 -2.70 -10.03 -9.52
CA ILE A 82 -3.58 -10.00 -8.34
C ILE A 82 -3.04 -9.02 -7.29
N LEU A 83 -1.77 -9.17 -6.89
CA LEU A 83 -1.18 -8.29 -5.87
C LEU A 83 -1.15 -6.82 -6.30
N ASN A 84 -0.96 -6.54 -7.58
CA ASN A 84 -1.01 -5.18 -8.11
C ASN A 84 -2.44 -4.63 -8.11
N ALA A 85 -3.43 -5.43 -8.52
CA ALA A 85 -4.83 -5.01 -8.49
C ALA A 85 -5.30 -4.64 -7.07
N PHE A 86 -4.88 -5.40 -6.05
CA PHE A 86 -5.12 -5.02 -4.66
C PHE A 86 -4.32 -3.80 -4.21
N THR A 87 -3.10 -3.62 -4.73
CA THR A 87 -2.32 -2.40 -4.47
C THR A 87 -3.10 -1.19 -4.98
N ASP A 88 -3.61 -1.23 -6.20
CA ASP A 88 -4.36 -0.13 -6.82
C ASP A 88 -5.73 0.08 -6.16
N TYR A 89 -6.38 -1.00 -5.71
CA TYR A 89 -7.67 -0.93 -5.01
C TYR A 89 -7.53 -0.31 -3.62
N LEU A 90 -6.50 -0.68 -2.87
CA LEU A 90 -6.26 -0.25 -1.49
C LEU A 90 -5.40 0.99 -1.38
N GLU A 91 -4.63 1.34 -2.41
CA GLU A 91 -4.04 2.66 -2.48
C GLU A 91 -5.19 3.64 -2.34
N PRO A 92 -5.15 4.53 -1.32
CA PRO A 92 -6.16 5.54 -1.24
C PRO A 92 -6.16 6.20 -2.61
N LYS A 93 -7.32 6.26 -3.26
CA LYS A 93 -7.60 7.26 -4.28
C LYS A 93 -7.59 8.61 -3.57
N ALA A 94 -6.44 8.96 -2.99
CA ALA A 94 -6.13 10.26 -2.52
C ALA A 94 -6.30 11.08 -3.77
N ASN A 95 -7.44 11.78 -3.83
CA ASN A 95 -7.60 12.78 -4.84
C ASN A 95 -6.41 13.69 -4.61
N PHE A 96 -5.44 13.62 -5.51
CA PHE A 96 -4.19 14.34 -5.34
C PHE A 96 -4.47 15.83 -5.16
N ARG A 97 -5.63 16.32 -5.65
CA ARG A 97 -6.15 17.67 -5.39
C ARG A 97 -6.53 17.89 -3.92
N LEU A 98 -7.16 16.92 -3.26
CA LEU A 98 -7.42 16.95 -1.82
C LEU A 98 -6.12 16.88 -1.03
N ALA A 99 -5.17 16.03 -1.43
CA ALA A 99 -3.85 15.98 -0.78
C ALA A 99 -3.12 17.33 -0.91
N ARG A 100 -3.21 17.99 -2.07
CA ARG A 100 -2.68 19.34 -2.31
C ARG A 100 -3.41 20.39 -1.48
N LEU A 101 -4.72 20.28 -1.30
CA LEU A 101 -5.48 21.16 -0.41
C LEU A 101 -4.98 21.02 1.03
N GLN A 102 -4.90 19.78 1.52
CA GLN A 102 -4.37 19.49 2.87
C GLN A 102 -2.95 20.01 3.04
N LEU A 103 -2.07 19.85 2.03
CA LEU A 103 -0.71 20.40 2.07
C LEU A 103 -0.72 21.92 2.27
N ARG A 104 -1.63 22.63 1.58
CA ARG A 104 -1.76 24.10 1.67
C ARG A 104 -2.23 24.58 3.04
N ASP A 105 -2.95 23.74 3.76
CA ASP A 105 -3.51 24.04 5.07
C ASP A 105 -2.56 23.69 6.24
N MET A 106 -1.43 23.02 5.95
CA MET A 106 -0.45 22.67 6.98
C MET A 106 0.30 23.91 7.47
N LEU A 107 0.34 24.08 8.78
CA LEU A 107 1.11 25.12 9.48
C LEU A 107 2.02 24.46 10.50
N GLN A 108 3.19 25.05 10.73
CA GLN A 108 4.08 24.64 11.81
C GLN A 108 3.41 24.92 13.15
N GLU A 109 3.32 23.93 14.01
CA GLU A 109 2.73 24.09 15.34
C GLU A 109 3.62 24.97 16.25
N THR A 110 3.00 25.67 17.20
CA THR A 110 3.72 26.43 18.23
C THR A 110 4.59 25.43 19.01
N HIS A 111 5.92 25.55 18.87
CA HIS A 111 6.96 24.64 19.42
C HIS A 111 7.30 23.39 18.60
N GLU A 112 6.77 23.21 17.39
CA GLU A 112 7.24 22.12 16.52
C GLU A 112 8.63 22.46 15.93
N PRO A 113 9.64 21.58 16.04
CA PRO A 113 10.91 21.76 15.33
C PRO A 113 10.72 21.78 13.82
N ILE A 114 11.49 22.63 13.12
CA ILE A 114 11.36 22.79 11.66
C ILE A 114 11.57 21.47 10.89
N ASP A 115 12.46 20.60 11.36
CA ASP A 115 12.71 19.30 10.73
C ASP A 115 11.50 18.36 10.81
N SER A 116 10.75 18.41 11.93
CA SER A 116 9.50 17.65 12.09
C SER A 116 8.44 18.17 11.13
N TYR A 117 8.28 19.49 11.05
CA TYR A 117 7.35 20.13 10.13
C TYR A 117 7.69 19.80 8.67
N LEU A 118 8.96 19.92 8.27
CA LEU A 118 9.43 19.56 6.94
C LEU A 118 9.18 18.09 6.60
N THR A 119 9.35 17.20 7.58
CA THR A 119 9.05 15.77 7.41
C THR A 119 7.58 15.56 7.14
N LYS A 120 6.68 16.19 7.90
CA LYS A 120 5.23 16.15 7.67
C LYS A 120 4.88 16.67 6.26
N LEU A 121 5.45 17.81 5.85
CA LEU A 121 5.23 18.38 4.52
C LEU A 121 5.66 17.43 3.40
N LYS A 122 6.85 16.81 3.50
CA LYS A 122 7.35 15.83 2.52
C LYS A 122 6.44 14.61 2.42
N THR A 123 6.00 14.06 3.55
CA THR A 123 5.06 12.93 3.58
C THR A 123 3.75 13.26 2.88
N GLN A 124 3.23 14.48 3.08
CA GLN A 124 1.99 14.92 2.42
C GLN A 124 2.19 15.22 0.93
N ALA A 125 3.32 15.83 0.56
CA ALA A 125 3.67 16.15 -0.84
C ALA A 125 3.79 14.87 -1.71
N ASN A 126 4.24 13.75 -1.13
CA ASN A 126 4.27 12.47 -1.84
C ASN A 126 2.87 11.97 -2.27
N LYS A 127 1.81 12.40 -1.58
CA LYS A 127 0.41 12.06 -1.93
C LYS A 127 -0.20 13.03 -2.96
N CYS A 128 0.47 14.15 -3.24
CA CYS A 128 -0.06 15.25 -4.06
C CYS A 128 0.14 15.08 -5.57
N ASN A 129 0.88 14.05 -6.00
CA ASN A 129 1.16 13.70 -7.39
C ASN A 129 1.46 14.95 -8.25
N PHE A 130 2.59 15.62 -8.00
CA PHE A 130 2.98 16.86 -8.71
C PHE A 130 3.46 16.63 -10.15
N GLY A 131 3.56 15.37 -10.60
CA GLY A 131 4.01 15.01 -11.94
C GLY A 131 5.53 14.97 -12.07
N THR A 132 6.24 16.00 -11.59
CA THR A 132 7.72 16.05 -11.57
C THR A 132 8.24 16.30 -10.16
N GLU A 133 9.48 15.87 -9.90
CA GLU A 133 10.16 16.16 -8.62
C GLU A 133 10.44 17.65 -8.45
N ASP A 134 10.75 18.38 -9.53
CA ASP A 134 10.95 19.84 -9.49
C ASP A 134 9.67 20.55 -9.02
N ALA A 135 8.52 20.21 -9.60
CA ALA A 135 7.23 20.78 -9.19
C ALA A 135 6.85 20.42 -7.73
N LYS A 136 7.28 19.26 -7.24
CA LYS A 136 7.12 18.89 -5.83
C LYS A 136 7.99 19.76 -4.93
N ASN A 137 9.25 19.99 -5.32
CA ASN A 137 10.20 20.79 -4.55
C ASN A 137 9.75 22.26 -4.47
N ASP A 138 9.30 22.84 -5.59
CA ASP A 138 8.76 24.20 -5.62
C ASP A 138 7.55 24.34 -4.67
N ALA A 139 6.60 23.39 -4.74
CA ALA A 139 5.44 23.40 -3.86
C ALA A 139 5.81 23.23 -2.36
N LEU A 140 6.85 22.46 -2.05
CA LEU A 140 7.37 22.32 -0.70
C LEU A 140 8.01 23.61 -0.19
N ILE A 141 8.78 24.30 -1.04
CA ILE A 141 9.40 25.58 -0.70
C ILE A 141 8.31 26.63 -0.44
N ASP A 142 7.32 26.74 -1.34
CA ASP A 142 6.19 27.65 -1.19
C ASP A 142 5.44 27.41 0.13
N GLN A 143 5.17 26.14 0.46
CA GLN A 143 4.46 25.80 1.68
C GLN A 143 5.32 26.02 2.93
N MET A 144 6.64 25.83 2.84
CA MET A 144 7.55 26.13 3.94
C MET A 144 7.59 27.63 4.21
N ILE A 145 7.66 28.47 3.16
CA ILE A 145 7.60 29.94 3.30
C ILE A 145 6.28 30.39 3.92
N LYS A 146 5.15 29.83 3.45
CA LYS A 146 3.81 30.19 3.94
C LYS A 146 3.55 29.73 5.38
N GLY A 147 3.94 28.50 5.71
CA GLY A 147 3.48 27.80 6.91
C GLY A 147 4.46 27.75 8.08
N THR A 148 5.69 28.23 7.91
CA THR A 148 6.66 28.35 9.02
C THR A 148 6.14 29.35 10.05
N ALA A 149 6.20 28.98 11.33
CA ALA A 149 5.76 29.85 12.40
C ALA A 149 6.68 31.09 12.48
N HIS A 150 6.12 32.28 12.32
CA HIS A 150 6.85 33.51 12.62
C HIS A 150 6.94 33.64 14.14
N HIS A 151 8.16 33.55 14.67
CA HIS A 151 8.44 34.11 15.99
C HIS A 151 8.37 35.64 15.87
N ALA A 152 7.18 36.19 16.14
CA ALA A 152 7.01 37.60 16.47
C ALA A 152 7.25 37.80 17.97
#